data_AF-A0A8C2CAC0-F1
#
_entry.id   AF-A0A8C2CAC0-F1
#
_cell.length_a   1.000
_cell.length_b   1.000
_cell.length_c   1.000
_cell.angle_alpha   90.00
_cell.angle_beta   90.00
_cell.angle_gamma   90.00
#
_symmetry.space_group_name_H-M   'P 1'
#
loop_
_entity.id
_entity.type
_entity.pdbx_description
1 polymer ?
#
loop_
_entity_poly.entity_id
_entity_poly.type
_entity_poly.pdbx_seq_one_letter_code
_entity_poly.pdbx_strand_id
1 'polypeptide(L)'
;MARVVKVFRTLRNHWKKSTFAVCVLSYGGHWLYGKHCDNVLRREACIEARAFGHELIGPQEHLKKAIVILNPAACNGKANRLFEKNAAPILHLAGVEVKIVKTDYEGQAKKLMELMDQTDMLIIAGGDGTLQEVITGLLRRADEETFSKIPIGFIPLGSSNSLSQSLHLVSDNKVQHITSATLSILKGETVPLDVLQIKSEKEQPVFALFGLRWGAFRDVASSISKYWYLGPLKTRAAHWFSSLKQWPQTHQASLSYLAPVPRPPDLPTEIPPRPNLLYRIYRRLNNYWNPPIEELPKEPEPERWESKDISTLELTVSTHNKNPVKRREDDSMVITLDSDSLTVGQFITEGTKKVLNPMENIEDASQIEASAASLNLPEEGAGFYDIDNEEYEAMSVEVRLLPRKLRFFCSAERREQLAQAQ
;
A
#
# COMPACT_ATOMS: atom_id res chain seq x y z
N MET A 1 50.55 -29.91 -25.16
CA MET A 1 50.14 -31.18 -24.49
C MET A 1 50.57 -31.25 -23.02
N ALA A 2 51.86 -31.13 -22.68
CA ALA A 2 52.34 -31.28 -21.29
C ALA A 2 51.73 -30.32 -20.24
N ARG A 3 51.43 -29.06 -20.61
CA ARG A 3 50.76 -28.11 -19.69
C ARG A 3 49.31 -28.49 -19.38
N VAL A 4 48.57 -28.94 -20.39
CA VAL A 4 47.19 -29.40 -20.24
C VAL A 4 47.14 -30.66 -19.37
N VAL A 5 48.04 -31.63 -19.61
CA VAL A 5 48.14 -32.85 -18.78
C VAL A 5 48.50 -32.52 -17.33
N LYS A 6 49.39 -31.54 -17.08
CA LYS A 6 49.68 -31.06 -15.72
C LYS A 6 48.44 -30.46 -15.06
N VAL A 7 47.67 -29.64 -15.76
CA VAL A 7 46.42 -29.04 -15.24
C VAL A 7 45.40 -30.12 -14.87
N PHE A 8 45.17 -31.11 -15.74
CA PHE A 8 44.29 -32.23 -15.44
C PHE A 8 44.78 -33.07 -14.25
N ARG A 9 46.09 -33.29 -14.12
CA ARG A 9 46.67 -34.02 -12.99
C ARG A 9 46.51 -33.25 -11.67
N THR A 10 46.68 -31.93 -11.69
CA THR A 10 46.46 -31.05 -10.53
C THR A 10 44.98 -30.99 -10.14
N LEU A 11 44.07 -30.84 -11.12
CA LEU A 11 42.62 -30.90 -10.90
C LEU A 11 42.20 -32.22 -10.25
N ARG A 12 42.73 -33.35 -10.75
CA ARG A 12 42.47 -34.68 -10.18
C ARG A 12 43.01 -34.83 -8.76
N ASN A 13 44.25 -34.40 -8.52
CA ASN A 13 44.91 -34.54 -7.21
C ASN A 13 44.30 -33.61 -6.15
N HIS A 14 43.70 -32.50 -6.54
CA HIS A 14 43.05 -31.54 -5.65
C HIS A 14 41.58 -31.30 -6.03
N TRP A 15 40.84 -32.37 -6.30
CA TRP A 15 39.46 -32.27 -6.79
C TRP A 15 38.56 -31.45 -5.85
N LYS A 16 38.66 -31.65 -4.52
CA LYS A 16 37.90 -30.88 -3.51
C LYS A 16 38.21 -29.37 -3.52
N LYS A 17 39.48 -28.99 -3.74
CA LYS A 17 39.88 -27.57 -3.79
C LYS A 17 39.44 -26.92 -5.10
N SER A 18 39.51 -27.69 -6.19
CA SER A 18 39.14 -27.26 -7.53
C SER A 18 37.62 -27.06 -7.63
N THR A 19 36.81 -27.99 -7.10
CA THR A 19 35.35 -27.83 -7.04
C THR A 19 34.94 -26.64 -6.21
N PHE A 20 35.54 -26.45 -5.02
CA PHE A 20 35.29 -25.27 -4.19
C PHE A 20 35.62 -23.97 -4.94
N ALA A 21 36.78 -23.90 -5.60
CA ALA A 21 37.16 -22.72 -6.38
C ALA A 21 36.18 -22.43 -7.52
N VAL A 22 35.71 -23.46 -8.24
CA VAL A 22 34.71 -23.32 -9.29
C VAL A 22 33.38 -22.80 -8.72
N CYS A 23 32.91 -23.33 -7.60
CA CYS A 23 31.70 -22.86 -6.94
C CYS A 23 31.81 -21.39 -6.52
N VAL A 24 32.93 -20.99 -5.90
CA VAL A 24 33.17 -19.60 -5.46
C VAL A 24 33.27 -18.65 -6.65
N LEU A 25 34.00 -19.03 -7.70
CA LEU A 25 34.13 -18.20 -8.91
C LEU A 25 32.82 -18.08 -9.67
N SER A 26 32.04 -19.16 -9.77
CA SER A 26 30.71 -19.15 -10.39
C SER A 26 29.75 -18.24 -9.61
N TYR A 27 29.70 -18.41 -8.29
CA TYR A 27 28.87 -17.56 -7.42
C TYR A 27 29.30 -16.09 -7.48
N GLY A 28 30.60 -15.81 -7.37
CA GLY A 28 31.16 -14.46 -7.44
C GLY A 28 30.93 -13.81 -8.81
N GLY A 29 31.07 -14.58 -9.90
CA GLY A 29 30.76 -14.14 -11.26
C GLY A 29 29.27 -13.80 -11.44
N HIS A 30 28.37 -14.65 -10.95
CA HIS A 30 26.93 -14.39 -10.96
C HIS A 30 26.56 -13.14 -10.14
N TRP A 31 27.14 -12.98 -8.94
CA TRP A 31 26.93 -11.79 -8.10
C TRP A 31 27.44 -10.51 -8.77
N LEU A 32 28.63 -10.55 -9.38
CA LEU A 32 29.19 -9.41 -10.12
C LEU A 32 28.34 -9.05 -11.34
N TYR A 33 27.86 -10.06 -12.07
CA TYR A 33 26.96 -9.88 -13.20
C TYR A 33 25.66 -9.21 -12.77
N GLY A 34 25.03 -9.68 -11.69
CA GLY A 34 23.84 -9.03 -11.13
C GLY A 34 24.08 -7.55 -10.78
N LYS A 35 25.21 -7.25 -10.13
CA LYS A 35 25.60 -5.86 -9.81
C LYS A 35 25.82 -5.01 -11.07
N HIS A 36 26.35 -5.60 -12.14
CA HIS A 36 26.50 -4.92 -13.43
C HIS A 36 25.13 -4.62 -14.04
N CYS A 37 24.23 -5.60 -14.11
CA CYS A 37 22.87 -5.41 -14.60
C CYS A 37 22.13 -4.31 -13.82
N ASP A 38 22.24 -4.29 -12.49
CA ASP A 38 21.64 -3.23 -11.67
C ASP A 38 22.17 -1.83 -12.03
N ASN A 39 23.46 -1.72 -12.37
CA ASN A 39 24.04 -0.44 -12.79
C ASN A 39 23.58 -0.02 -14.18
N VAL A 40 23.38 -0.98 -15.08
CA VAL A 40 22.80 -0.71 -16.41
C VAL A 40 21.38 -0.18 -16.27
N LEU A 41 20.55 -0.83 -15.44
CA LEU A 41 19.18 -0.39 -15.16
C LEU A 41 19.14 1.03 -14.56
N ARG A 42 20.00 1.34 -13.59
CA ARG A 42 20.11 2.70 -13.03
C ARG A 42 20.47 3.72 -14.09
N ARG A 43 21.43 3.39 -14.97
CA ARG A 43 21.88 4.28 -16.04
C ARG A 43 20.75 4.55 -17.02
N GLU A 44 20.04 3.52 -17.45
CA GLU A 44 18.90 3.63 -18.36
C GLU A 44 17.81 4.53 -17.76
N ALA A 45 17.42 4.26 -16.51
CA ALA A 45 16.43 5.09 -15.80
C ALA A 45 16.88 6.55 -15.65
N CYS A 46 18.16 6.82 -15.40
CA CYS A 46 18.69 8.19 -15.34
C CYS A 46 18.68 8.88 -16.71
N ILE A 47 18.89 8.14 -17.81
CA ILE A 47 18.83 8.70 -19.16
C ILE A 47 17.38 9.09 -19.49
N GLU A 48 16.41 8.24 -19.15
CA GLU A 48 14.98 8.53 -19.29
C GLU A 48 14.59 9.74 -18.41
N ALA A 49 14.99 9.77 -17.14
CA ALA A 49 14.75 10.89 -16.23
C ALA A 49 15.30 12.21 -16.74
N ARG A 50 16.50 12.18 -17.32
CA ARG A 50 17.16 13.35 -17.90
C ARG A 50 16.38 13.93 -19.08
N ALA A 51 15.63 13.12 -19.82
CA ALA A 51 14.79 13.62 -20.91
C ALA A 51 13.72 14.58 -20.36
N PHE A 52 13.07 14.24 -19.24
CA PHE A 52 12.10 15.12 -18.57
C PHE A 52 12.75 16.43 -18.09
N GLY A 53 13.97 16.37 -17.55
CA GLY A 53 14.67 17.58 -17.09
C GLY A 53 15.12 18.53 -18.20
N HIS A 54 15.17 18.07 -19.46
CA HIS A 54 15.49 18.91 -20.62
C HIS A 54 14.25 19.52 -21.29
N GLU A 55 13.05 19.23 -20.78
CA GLU A 55 11.84 19.87 -21.25
C GLU A 55 11.88 21.37 -20.95
N LEU A 56 11.52 22.18 -21.95
CA LEU A 56 11.51 23.63 -21.83
C LEU A 56 10.26 24.06 -21.05
N ILE A 57 10.45 24.86 -20.01
CA ILE A 57 9.36 25.46 -19.24
C ILE A 57 9.12 26.91 -19.66
N GLY A 58 7.87 27.37 -19.58
CA GLY A 58 7.55 28.77 -19.81
C GLY A 58 8.16 29.68 -18.73
N PRO A 59 8.48 30.95 -19.03
CA PRO A 59 9.10 31.86 -18.06
C PRO A 59 8.20 32.21 -16.86
N GLN A 60 6.89 31.96 -16.95
CA GLN A 60 5.92 32.16 -15.87
C GLN A 60 5.51 30.85 -15.17
N GLU A 61 5.94 29.70 -15.67
CA GLU A 61 5.68 28.41 -15.05
C GLU A 61 6.70 28.17 -13.94
N HIS A 62 6.24 27.59 -12.83
CA HIS A 62 7.12 27.21 -11.72
C HIS A 62 7.50 25.74 -11.85
N LEU A 63 8.67 25.39 -11.30
CA LEU A 63 9.07 24.00 -11.16
C LEU A 63 8.12 23.29 -10.20
N LYS A 64 7.73 22.06 -10.56
CA LYS A 64 6.92 21.21 -9.69
C LYS A 64 7.67 20.94 -8.39
N LYS A 65 6.99 21.07 -7.26
CA LYS A 65 7.53 20.80 -5.93
C LYS A 65 7.08 19.44 -5.43
N ALA A 66 8.04 18.60 -5.07
CA ALA A 66 7.79 17.29 -4.48
C ALA A 66 8.37 17.20 -3.07
N ILE A 67 7.55 16.79 -2.10
CA ILE A 67 8.03 16.38 -0.77
C ILE A 67 8.17 14.87 -0.75
N VAL A 68 9.34 14.38 -0.38
CA VAL A 68 9.61 12.94 -0.20
C VAL A 68 9.66 12.64 1.29
N ILE A 69 8.76 11.78 1.77
CA ILE A 69 8.81 11.21 3.13
C ILE A 69 9.53 9.87 3.07
N LEU A 70 10.73 9.81 3.65
CA LEU A 70 11.58 8.63 3.64
C LEU A 70 11.66 8.05 5.05
N ASN A 71 11.34 6.76 5.20
CA ASN A 71 11.65 6.01 6.42
C ASN A 71 13.01 5.29 6.26
N PRO A 72 14.10 5.76 6.90
CA PRO A 72 15.43 5.15 6.78
C PRO A 72 15.50 3.75 7.40
N ALA A 73 14.71 3.48 8.45
CA ALA A 73 14.71 2.23 9.20
C ALA A 73 14.02 1.08 8.43
N ALA A 74 13.21 1.40 7.42
CA ALA A 74 12.53 0.41 6.60
C ALA A 74 13.50 -0.59 5.93
N CYS A 75 13.01 -1.82 5.72
CA CYS A 75 13.76 -2.94 5.14
C CYS A 75 15.10 -3.21 5.85
N ASN A 76 15.06 -3.32 7.18
CA ASN A 76 16.23 -3.57 8.04
C ASN A 76 17.32 -2.48 7.88
N GLY A 77 16.92 -1.21 7.86
CA GLY A 77 17.84 -0.06 7.76
C GLY A 77 18.48 0.15 6.39
N LYS A 78 18.03 -0.54 5.34
CA LYS A 78 18.60 -0.44 3.98
C LYS A 78 17.90 0.60 3.11
N ALA A 79 16.71 1.07 3.51
CA ALA A 79 15.87 1.95 2.71
C ALA A 79 16.59 3.24 2.29
N ASN A 80 17.28 3.93 3.21
CA ASN A 80 18.03 5.14 2.88
C ASN A 80 19.06 4.91 1.76
N ARG A 81 19.88 3.86 1.88
CA ARG A 81 20.87 3.52 0.84
C ARG A 81 20.23 3.14 -0.49
N LEU A 82 19.09 2.44 -0.46
CA LEU A 82 18.36 2.05 -1.67
C LEU A 82 17.77 3.28 -2.37
N PHE A 83 17.16 4.19 -1.61
CA PHE A 83 16.60 5.44 -2.11
C PHE A 83 17.67 6.31 -2.77
N GLU A 84 18.74 6.63 -2.04
CA GLU A 84 19.83 7.51 -2.49
C GLU A 84 20.52 6.98 -3.76
N LYS A 85 20.57 5.65 -3.95
CA LYS A 85 21.20 5.02 -5.12
C LYS A 85 20.29 4.83 -6.32
N ASN A 86 19.00 4.57 -6.08
CA ASN A 86 18.10 4.09 -7.15
C ASN A 86 17.05 5.12 -7.53
N ALA A 87 16.60 5.98 -6.60
CA ALA A 87 15.47 6.90 -6.83
C ALA A 87 15.88 8.38 -6.80
N ALA A 88 16.71 8.79 -5.82
CA ALA A 88 17.11 10.19 -5.68
C ALA A 88 17.74 10.80 -6.96
N PRO A 89 18.65 10.11 -7.68
CA PRO A 89 19.22 10.65 -8.92
C PRO A 89 18.15 10.88 -10.01
N ILE A 90 17.16 9.99 -10.11
CA ILE A 90 16.07 10.08 -11.08
C ILE A 90 15.24 11.34 -10.81
N LEU A 91 14.85 11.56 -9.56
CA LEU A 91 14.04 12.72 -9.17
C LEU A 91 14.78 14.05 -9.41
N HIS A 92 16.07 14.12 -9.07
CA HIS A 92 16.87 15.32 -9.28
C HIS A 92 17.16 15.62 -10.76
N LEU A 93 17.30 14.60 -11.60
CA LEU A 93 17.52 14.77 -13.04
C LEU A 93 16.25 15.22 -13.79
N ALA A 94 15.07 15.01 -13.22
CA ALA A 94 13.79 15.28 -13.87
C ALA A 94 13.33 16.75 -13.78
N GLY A 95 14.12 17.65 -13.19
CA GLY A 95 13.75 19.07 -13.06
C GLY A 95 12.66 19.35 -12.03
N VAL A 96 12.52 18.49 -11.01
CA VAL A 96 11.57 18.67 -9.89
C VAL A 96 12.30 19.28 -8.69
N GLU A 97 11.67 20.22 -7.98
CA GLU A 97 12.18 20.72 -6.70
C GLU A 97 11.85 19.70 -5.60
N VAL A 98 12.83 18.88 -5.23
CA VAL A 98 12.65 17.75 -4.31
C VAL A 98 13.13 18.12 -2.91
N LYS A 99 12.21 18.08 -1.93
CA LYS A 99 12.52 18.20 -0.50
C LYS A 99 12.38 16.83 0.17
N ILE A 100 13.50 16.25 0.58
CA ILE A 100 13.52 14.95 1.28
C ILE A 100 13.44 15.18 2.78
N VAL A 101 12.42 14.60 3.42
CA VAL A 101 12.26 14.57 4.87
C VAL A 101 12.38 13.14 5.36
N LYS A 102 13.30 12.91 6.29
CA LYS A 102 13.56 11.60 6.88
C LYS A 102 12.78 11.48 8.18
N THR A 103 12.12 10.35 8.40
CA THR A 103 11.49 10.03 9.67
C THR A 103 12.51 9.35 10.59
N ASP A 104 12.48 9.69 11.86
CA ASP A 104 13.35 9.18 12.92
C ASP A 104 12.66 8.09 13.74
N TYR A 105 11.34 8.19 13.94
CA TYR A 105 10.55 7.24 14.71
C TYR A 105 9.11 7.09 14.18
N GLU A 106 8.42 6.05 14.65
CA GLU A 106 7.04 5.70 14.30
C GLU A 106 6.05 6.82 14.68
N GLY A 107 5.13 7.15 13.78
CA GLY A 107 4.15 8.22 13.97
C GLY A 107 4.71 9.64 13.81
N GLN A 108 6.00 9.82 13.56
CA GLN A 108 6.54 11.14 13.19
C GLN A 108 6.04 11.57 11.80
N ALA A 109 5.88 10.64 10.86
CA ALA A 109 5.38 10.95 9.52
C ALA A 109 3.99 11.58 9.62
N LYS A 110 3.14 11.02 10.47
CA LYS A 110 1.79 11.50 10.75
C LYS A 110 1.76 12.95 11.25
N LYS A 111 2.58 13.28 12.25
CA LYS A 111 2.70 14.66 12.78
C LYS A 111 3.27 15.63 11.76
N LEU A 112 4.23 15.18 10.96
CA LEU A 112 4.81 15.99 9.90
C LEU A 112 3.78 16.31 8.82
N MET A 113 2.89 15.35 8.49
CA MET A 113 1.81 15.57 7.54
C MET A 113 0.84 16.63 8.02
N GLU A 114 0.55 16.75 9.32
CA GLU A 114 -0.30 17.83 9.87
C GLU A 114 0.30 19.23 9.68
N LEU A 115 1.63 19.34 9.62
CA LEU A 115 2.37 20.60 9.48
C LEU A 115 2.86 20.86 8.05
N MET A 116 2.54 19.98 7.10
CA MET A 116 3.03 20.08 5.74
C MET A 116 2.38 21.26 5.01
N ASP A 117 3.21 22.02 4.28
CA ASP A 117 2.75 23.07 3.37
C ASP A 117 2.16 22.48 2.08
N GLN A 118 1.46 23.32 1.31
CA GLN A 118 0.93 22.92 0.01
C GLN A 118 2.06 22.59 -0.98
N THR A 119 1.92 21.45 -1.66
CA THR A 119 2.88 20.94 -2.67
C THR A 119 2.15 20.38 -3.87
N ASP A 120 2.86 20.25 -5.00
CA ASP A 120 2.28 19.67 -6.22
C ASP A 120 2.24 18.14 -6.16
N MET A 121 3.14 17.53 -5.39
CA MET A 121 3.31 16.08 -5.30
C MET A 121 3.83 15.66 -3.92
N LEU A 122 3.25 14.58 -3.38
CA LEU A 122 3.76 13.90 -2.20
C LEU A 122 4.34 12.55 -2.60
N ILE A 123 5.57 12.23 -2.20
CA ILE A 123 6.21 10.96 -2.49
C ILE A 123 6.51 10.24 -1.18
N ILE A 124 6.06 8.99 -1.05
CA ILE A 124 6.29 8.15 0.11
C ILE A 124 7.33 7.09 -0.27
N ALA A 125 8.45 7.08 0.43
CA ALA A 125 9.56 6.16 0.23
C ALA A 125 9.72 5.26 1.47
N GLY A 126 9.11 4.09 1.43
CA GLY A 126 8.99 3.22 2.60
C GLY A 126 8.35 1.87 2.31
N GLY A 127 7.76 1.26 3.33
CA GLY A 127 6.85 0.11 3.21
C GLY A 127 5.41 0.50 3.51
N ASP A 128 4.54 -0.49 3.66
CA ASP A 128 3.10 -0.30 3.88
C ASP A 128 2.77 0.50 5.16
N GLY A 129 3.48 0.27 6.29
CA GLY A 129 3.27 1.06 7.51
C GLY A 129 3.57 2.55 7.36
N THR A 130 4.70 2.90 6.72
CA THR A 130 5.04 4.32 6.43
C THR A 130 4.00 4.97 5.51
N LEU A 131 3.46 4.20 4.57
CA LEU A 131 2.38 4.64 3.70
C LEU A 131 1.09 4.91 4.50
N GLN A 132 0.72 4.01 5.40
CA GLN A 132 -0.46 4.13 6.25
C GLN A 132 -0.34 5.28 7.27
N GLU A 133 0.84 5.50 7.88
CA GLU A 133 1.11 6.66 8.73
C GLU A 133 0.90 8.00 8.00
N VAL A 134 1.45 8.11 6.78
CA VAL A 134 1.36 9.33 5.96
C VAL A 134 -0.08 9.60 5.56
N ILE A 135 -0.80 8.58 5.08
CA ILE A 135 -2.21 8.72 4.69
C ILE A 135 -3.07 9.08 5.88
N THR A 136 -2.84 8.44 7.02
CA THR A 136 -3.56 8.76 8.25
C THR A 136 -3.28 10.18 8.70
N GLY A 137 -2.03 10.66 8.60
CA GLY A 137 -1.70 12.05 8.89
C GLY A 137 -2.35 13.04 7.93
N LEU A 138 -2.42 12.70 6.64
CA LEU A 138 -3.01 13.54 5.60
C LEU A 138 -4.52 13.71 5.77
N LEU A 139 -5.24 12.61 6.03
CA LEU A 139 -6.70 12.59 6.14
C LEU A 139 -7.23 12.98 7.53
N ARG A 140 -6.35 13.15 8.53
CA ARG A 140 -6.72 13.74 9.83
C ARG A 140 -6.72 15.26 9.83
N ARG A 141 -6.21 15.89 8.78
CA ARG A 141 -6.10 17.35 8.71
C ARG A 141 -7.47 17.99 8.52
N ALA A 142 -7.62 19.22 9.04
CA ALA A 142 -8.83 20.00 8.83
C ALA A 142 -9.05 20.42 7.37
N ASP A 143 -7.97 20.57 6.60
CA ASP A 143 -7.95 20.94 5.18
C ASP A 143 -7.78 19.73 4.24
N GLU A 144 -8.18 18.54 4.70
CA GLU A 144 -7.98 17.28 3.98
C GLU A 144 -8.54 17.27 2.54
N GLU A 145 -9.63 17.98 2.24
CA GLU A 145 -10.22 18.02 0.90
C GLU A 145 -9.30 18.65 -0.17
N THR A 146 -8.40 19.54 0.26
CA THR A 146 -7.42 20.15 -0.65
C THR A 146 -6.24 19.21 -0.83
N PHE A 147 -5.77 18.62 0.26
CA PHE A 147 -4.61 17.73 0.26
C PHE A 147 -4.90 16.36 -0.37
N SER A 148 -6.13 15.86 -0.30
CA SER A 148 -6.53 14.59 -0.91
C SER A 148 -6.48 14.63 -2.45
N LYS A 149 -6.48 15.84 -3.04
CA LYS A 149 -6.33 16.05 -4.49
C LYS A 149 -4.87 16.03 -4.95
N ILE A 150 -3.92 16.20 -4.02
CA ILE A 150 -2.49 16.14 -4.32
C ILE A 150 -2.16 14.68 -4.67
N PRO A 151 -1.57 14.42 -5.85
CA PRO A 151 -1.23 13.06 -6.24
C PRO A 151 -0.06 12.52 -5.42
N ILE A 152 -0.19 11.26 -4.99
CA ILE A 152 0.74 10.58 -4.10
C ILE A 152 1.55 9.55 -4.90
N GLY A 153 2.87 9.65 -4.83
CA GLY A 153 3.81 8.67 -5.37
C GLY A 153 4.23 7.68 -4.30
N PHE A 154 4.28 6.39 -4.63
CA PHE A 154 4.80 5.37 -3.71
C PHE A 154 6.05 4.72 -4.30
N ILE A 155 7.16 4.80 -3.55
CA ILE A 155 8.44 4.16 -3.88
C ILE A 155 8.63 2.97 -2.93
N PRO A 156 8.58 1.72 -3.45
CA PRO A 156 8.58 0.50 -2.65
C PRO A 156 9.98 0.18 -2.10
N LEU A 157 10.29 0.67 -0.90
CA LEU A 157 11.56 0.40 -0.23
C LEU A 157 11.43 -0.69 0.84
N GLY A 158 10.21 -0.99 1.28
CA GLY A 158 9.87 -1.98 2.30
C GLY A 158 10.22 -3.42 1.94
N SER A 159 10.03 -4.31 2.92
CA SER A 159 10.15 -5.76 2.73
C SER A 159 8.89 -6.35 2.08
N SER A 160 7.72 -5.89 2.51
CA SER A 160 6.43 -6.04 1.83
C SER A 160 5.98 -4.67 1.33
N ASN A 161 5.37 -4.64 0.15
CA ASN A 161 4.84 -3.43 -0.48
C ASN A 161 3.58 -3.80 -1.27
N SER A 162 2.48 -4.04 -0.57
CA SER A 162 1.23 -4.52 -1.17
C SER A 162 0.72 -3.54 -2.23
N LEU A 163 0.80 -2.22 -1.98
CA LEU A 163 0.29 -1.21 -2.91
C LEU A 163 1.06 -1.17 -4.23
N SER A 164 2.36 -1.45 -4.16
CA SER A 164 3.23 -1.38 -5.32
C SER A 164 2.82 -2.36 -6.42
N GLN A 165 2.25 -3.51 -6.06
CA GLN A 165 1.80 -4.51 -7.03
C GLN A 165 0.58 -4.05 -7.84
N SER A 166 -0.21 -3.11 -7.30
CA SER A 166 -1.39 -2.56 -7.95
C SER A 166 -1.09 -1.29 -8.75
N LEU A 167 -0.03 -0.55 -8.40
CA LEU A 167 0.34 0.70 -9.05
C LEU A 167 1.47 0.56 -10.09
N HIS A 168 2.43 -0.32 -9.83
CA HIS A 168 3.67 -0.39 -10.60
C HIS A 168 3.84 -1.75 -11.27
N LEU A 169 4.76 -1.81 -12.22
CA LEU A 169 5.13 -3.07 -12.86
C LEU A 169 5.84 -3.98 -11.86
N VAL A 170 5.30 -5.19 -11.70
CA VAL A 170 5.88 -6.20 -10.83
C VAL A 170 7.17 -6.70 -11.45
N SER A 171 8.27 -6.63 -10.69
CA SER A 171 9.58 -7.14 -11.09
C SER A 171 10.26 -7.84 -9.91
N ASP A 172 10.93 -8.96 -10.21
CA ASP A 172 11.74 -9.69 -9.24
C ASP A 172 13.01 -8.90 -8.85
N ASN A 173 13.50 -8.03 -9.74
CA ASN A 173 14.65 -7.19 -9.43
C ASN A 173 14.20 -5.95 -8.64
N LYS A 174 14.60 -5.89 -7.37
CA LYS A 174 14.30 -4.76 -6.47
C LYS A 174 14.75 -3.40 -7.03
N VAL A 175 15.87 -3.34 -7.75
CA VAL A 175 16.37 -2.09 -8.35
C VAL A 175 15.42 -1.64 -9.44
N GLN A 176 15.05 -2.55 -10.35
CA GLN A 176 14.13 -2.26 -11.45
C GLN A 176 12.77 -1.79 -10.91
N HIS A 177 12.24 -2.45 -9.88
CA HIS A 177 10.97 -2.09 -9.26
C HIS A 177 10.98 -0.68 -8.64
N ILE A 178 12.08 -0.29 -7.98
CA ILE A 178 12.23 1.06 -7.42
C ILE A 178 12.37 2.10 -8.54
N THR A 179 13.20 1.83 -9.55
CA THR A 179 13.45 2.76 -10.66
C THR A 179 12.19 2.95 -11.51
N SER A 180 11.46 1.87 -11.81
CA SER A 180 10.21 1.94 -12.59
C SER A 180 9.11 2.67 -11.83
N ALA A 181 8.97 2.44 -10.52
CA ALA A 181 8.05 3.18 -9.68
C ALA A 181 8.36 4.69 -9.68
N THR A 182 9.64 5.04 -9.55
CA THR A 182 10.09 6.44 -9.56
C THR A 182 9.84 7.10 -10.93
N LEU A 183 10.10 6.40 -12.03
CA LEU A 183 9.79 6.89 -13.37
C LEU A 183 8.30 7.04 -13.63
N SER A 184 7.46 6.14 -13.09
CA SER A 184 5.99 6.22 -13.23
C SER A 184 5.44 7.48 -12.55
N ILE A 185 6.02 7.88 -11.41
CA ILE A 185 5.70 9.14 -10.74
C ILE A 185 6.02 10.34 -11.65
N LEU A 186 7.17 10.32 -12.34
CA LEU A 186 7.57 11.40 -13.26
C LEU A 186 6.69 11.47 -14.51
N LYS A 187 6.27 10.32 -15.05
CA LYS A 187 5.33 10.23 -16.19
C LYS A 187 3.98 10.87 -15.87
N GLY A 188 3.60 10.92 -14.60
CA GLY A 188 2.49 11.74 -14.12
C GLY A 188 1.10 11.10 -14.28
N GLU A 189 1.02 9.83 -14.66
CA GLU A 189 -0.27 9.12 -14.74
C GLU A 189 -0.80 8.79 -13.35
N THR A 190 -2.08 9.07 -13.11
CA THR A 190 -2.71 8.87 -11.79
C THR A 190 -3.95 7.99 -11.86
N VAL A 191 -4.19 7.26 -10.78
CA VAL A 191 -5.39 6.44 -10.56
C VAL A 191 -5.99 6.80 -9.20
N PRO A 192 -7.33 6.99 -9.10
CA PRO A 192 -7.99 7.20 -7.82
C PRO A 192 -8.04 5.88 -7.04
N LEU A 193 -7.79 5.95 -5.73
CA LEU A 193 -7.88 4.83 -4.80
C LEU A 193 -8.90 5.10 -3.71
N ASP A 194 -9.53 4.02 -3.26
CA ASP A 194 -10.45 4.01 -2.14
C ASP A 194 -9.67 3.91 -0.83
N VAL A 195 -10.21 4.46 0.26
CA VAL A 195 -9.59 4.43 1.59
C VAL A 195 -10.61 3.90 2.58
N LEU A 196 -10.20 3.05 3.52
CA LEU A 196 -11.02 2.65 4.66
C LEU A 196 -10.74 3.58 5.82
N GLN A 197 -11.78 4.21 6.36
CA GLN A 197 -11.73 4.91 7.63
C GLN A 197 -12.14 3.94 8.73
N ILE A 198 -11.22 3.66 9.65
CA ILE A 198 -11.43 2.78 10.80
C ILE A 198 -11.46 3.67 12.03
N LYS A 199 -12.64 3.82 12.63
CA LYS A 199 -12.86 4.67 13.79
C LYS A 199 -13.19 3.81 15.00
N SER A 200 -12.49 4.04 16.11
CA SER A 200 -12.90 3.52 17.41
C SER A 200 -13.53 4.62 18.27
N GLU A 201 -14.22 4.25 19.33
CA GLU A 201 -14.86 5.17 20.27
C GLU A 201 -13.84 6.02 21.05
N LYS A 202 -12.70 5.43 21.41
CA LYS A 202 -11.70 6.07 22.29
C LYS A 202 -10.57 6.74 21.53
N GLU A 203 -10.30 6.31 20.30
CA GLU A 203 -9.13 6.74 19.52
C GLU A 203 -9.50 7.58 18.31
N GLN A 204 -8.52 8.34 17.82
CA GLN A 204 -8.67 9.07 16.57
C GLN A 204 -8.72 8.11 15.37
N PRO A 205 -9.47 8.45 14.31
CA PRO A 205 -9.71 7.56 13.17
C PRO A 205 -8.42 7.20 12.44
N VAL A 206 -8.19 5.92 12.21
CA VAL A 206 -7.07 5.40 11.42
C VAL A 206 -7.54 5.18 9.99
N PHE A 207 -6.68 5.41 9.00
CA PHE A 207 -7.01 5.22 7.60
C PHE A 207 -6.15 4.11 7.00
N ALA A 208 -6.76 3.23 6.21
CA ALA A 208 -6.10 2.10 5.57
C ALA A 208 -6.40 2.07 4.07
N LEU A 209 -5.45 1.59 3.27
CA LEU A 209 -5.62 1.40 1.83
C LEU A 209 -6.01 -0.02 1.47
N PHE A 210 -5.49 -1.05 2.15
CA PHE A 210 -5.86 -2.43 1.83
C PHE A 210 -6.95 -2.93 2.73
N GLY A 211 -6.71 -2.93 4.04
CA GLY A 211 -7.66 -3.59 4.92
C GLY A 211 -7.24 -3.77 6.35
N LEU A 212 -8.21 -4.29 7.10
CA LEU A 212 -8.09 -4.73 8.47
C LEU A 212 -8.21 -6.25 8.52
N ARG A 213 -7.34 -6.90 9.28
CA ARG A 213 -7.34 -8.35 9.51
C ARG A 213 -7.39 -8.66 10.99
N TRP A 214 -8.19 -9.66 11.34
CA TRP A 214 -8.39 -10.10 12.71
C TRP A 214 -8.54 -11.62 12.76
N GLY A 215 -7.68 -12.30 13.51
CA GLY A 215 -7.83 -13.73 13.79
C GLY A 215 -6.54 -14.53 13.68
N ALA A 216 -6.69 -15.86 13.56
CA ALA A 216 -5.62 -16.81 13.77
C ALA A 216 -4.44 -16.67 12.79
N PHE A 217 -4.70 -16.46 11.49
CA PHE A 217 -3.63 -16.32 10.50
C PHE A 217 -2.76 -15.08 10.75
N ARG A 218 -3.40 -13.98 11.16
CA ARG A 218 -2.75 -12.73 11.55
C ARG A 218 -1.90 -12.91 12.81
N ASP A 219 -2.42 -13.60 13.83
CA ASP A 219 -1.65 -13.89 15.04
C ASP A 219 -0.44 -14.77 14.76
N VAL A 220 -0.58 -15.76 13.88
CA VAL A 220 0.56 -16.54 13.41
C VAL A 220 1.55 -15.64 12.66
N ALA A 221 1.08 -14.76 11.77
CA ALA A 221 1.94 -13.88 10.97
C ALA A 221 2.88 -13.04 11.85
N SER A 222 2.38 -12.46 12.94
CA SER A 222 3.20 -11.70 13.91
C SER A 222 4.32 -12.56 14.54
N SER A 223 4.04 -13.85 14.79
CA SER A 223 4.97 -14.78 15.44
C SER A 223 6.04 -15.37 14.51
N ILE A 224 5.85 -15.35 13.19
CA ILE A 224 6.77 -15.97 12.22
C ILE A 224 8.20 -15.44 12.40
N SER A 225 8.33 -14.14 12.70
CA SER A 225 9.62 -13.47 12.91
C SER A 225 10.42 -14.08 14.06
N LYS A 226 9.75 -14.57 15.12
CA LYS A 226 10.35 -15.21 16.30
C LYS A 226 11.07 -16.52 15.93
N TYR A 227 10.62 -17.20 14.88
CA TYR A 227 11.16 -18.47 14.40
C TYR A 227 12.25 -18.33 13.33
N TRP A 228 13.02 -17.23 13.36
CA TRP A 228 14.05 -16.92 12.35
C TRP A 228 15.09 -18.05 12.16
N TYR A 229 15.36 -18.84 13.20
CA TYR A 229 16.33 -19.94 13.22
C TYR A 229 15.91 -21.15 12.34
N LEU A 230 14.63 -21.28 12.00
CA LEU A 230 14.12 -22.37 11.13
C LEU A 230 14.26 -22.07 9.63
N GLY A 231 14.79 -20.90 9.27
CA GLY A 231 15.06 -20.52 7.88
C GLY A 231 13.82 -20.65 6.99
N PRO A 232 13.85 -21.47 5.92
CA PRO A 232 12.72 -21.60 4.98
C PRO A 232 11.49 -22.29 5.60
N LEU A 233 11.66 -23.03 6.69
CA LEU A 233 10.56 -23.75 7.35
C LEU A 233 9.79 -22.90 8.35
N LYS A 234 10.29 -21.70 8.68
CA LYS A 234 9.73 -20.85 9.75
C LYS A 234 8.23 -20.57 9.59
N THR A 235 7.77 -20.34 8.36
CA THR A 235 6.36 -20.01 8.09
C THR A 235 5.46 -21.22 8.38
N ARG A 236 5.78 -22.38 7.80
CA ARG A 236 5.03 -23.63 8.05
C ARG A 236 5.09 -24.05 9.52
N ALA A 237 6.27 -23.91 10.14
CA ALA A 237 6.47 -24.24 11.54
C ALA A 237 5.65 -23.34 12.45
N ALA A 238 5.53 -22.04 12.17
CA ALA A 238 4.71 -21.11 12.96
C ALA A 238 3.22 -21.53 12.95
N HIS A 239 2.65 -21.83 11.78
CA HIS A 239 1.27 -22.32 11.69
C HIS A 239 1.10 -23.66 12.42
N TRP A 240 2.07 -24.57 12.28
CA TRP A 240 2.05 -25.86 12.98
C TRP A 240 2.12 -25.68 14.50
N PHE A 241 3.07 -24.89 15.02
CA PHE A 241 3.20 -24.61 16.45
C PHE A 241 1.96 -23.92 17.02
N SER A 242 1.30 -23.05 16.24
CA SER A 242 0.04 -22.43 16.65
C SER A 242 -1.07 -23.47 16.81
N SER A 243 -1.21 -24.37 15.83
CA SER A 243 -2.20 -25.46 15.88
C SER A 243 -2.00 -26.43 17.03
N LEU A 244 -0.76 -26.60 17.52
CA LEU A 244 -0.46 -27.45 18.67
C LEU A 244 -0.87 -26.81 20.00
N LYS A 245 -0.90 -25.47 20.09
CA LYS A 245 -1.29 -24.78 21.31
C LYS A 245 -2.79 -24.85 21.52
N GLN A 246 -3.54 -24.52 20.47
CA GLN A 246 -5.00 -24.47 20.51
C GLN A 246 -5.55 -24.67 19.10
N TRP A 247 -6.54 -25.56 18.97
CA TRP A 247 -7.23 -25.83 17.72
C TRP A 247 -8.67 -26.31 17.99
N PRO A 248 -9.70 -25.76 17.31
CA PRO A 248 -9.67 -24.65 16.35
C PRO A 248 -9.51 -23.27 17.05
N GLN A 249 -8.89 -22.31 16.35
CA GLN A 249 -8.73 -20.92 16.82
C GLN A 249 -9.84 -20.05 16.23
N THR A 250 -11.06 -20.23 16.71
CA THR A 250 -12.21 -19.45 16.27
C THR A 250 -12.38 -18.20 17.12
N HIS A 251 -12.70 -17.10 16.46
CA HIS A 251 -13.03 -15.83 17.08
C HIS A 251 -14.50 -15.52 16.83
N GLN A 252 -15.20 -15.14 17.91
CA GLN A 252 -16.61 -14.75 17.86
C GLN A 252 -16.73 -13.23 17.93
N ALA A 253 -17.55 -12.65 17.08
CA ALA A 253 -17.86 -11.22 17.06
C ALA A 253 -19.26 -10.97 16.50
N SER A 254 -19.81 -9.79 16.76
CA SER A 254 -21.04 -9.32 16.11
C SER A 254 -20.67 -8.31 15.02
N LEU A 255 -21.06 -8.61 13.78
CA LEU A 255 -20.84 -7.76 12.62
C LEU A 255 -22.15 -7.09 12.23
N SER A 256 -22.17 -5.77 12.20
CA SER A 256 -23.25 -5.01 11.56
C SER A 256 -22.72 -4.36 10.29
N TYR A 257 -23.45 -4.40 9.18
CA TYR A 257 -22.99 -3.78 7.93
C TYR A 257 -24.10 -3.03 7.18
N LEU A 258 -23.68 -2.11 6.32
CA LEU A 258 -24.54 -1.36 5.40
C LEU A 258 -24.34 -1.86 3.98
N ALA A 259 -25.44 -1.89 3.21
CA ALA A 259 -25.42 -2.30 1.82
C ALA A 259 -24.47 -1.44 0.96
N PRO A 260 -23.96 -1.98 -0.17
CA PRO A 260 -23.19 -1.22 -1.15
C PRO A 260 -23.92 0.02 -1.64
N VAL A 261 -23.16 1.07 -1.96
CA VAL A 261 -23.71 2.33 -2.48
C VAL A 261 -23.47 2.39 -3.99
N PRO A 262 -24.49 2.70 -4.81
CA PRO A 262 -24.33 2.79 -6.25
C PRO A 262 -23.33 3.89 -6.61
N ARG A 263 -22.40 3.55 -7.50
CA ARG A 263 -21.34 4.45 -7.93
C ARG A 263 -21.94 5.62 -8.71
N PRO A 264 -21.68 6.88 -8.31
CA PRO A 264 -22.03 8.03 -9.13
C PRO A 264 -21.23 7.98 -10.45
N PRO A 265 -21.84 8.36 -11.59
CA PRO A 265 -21.15 8.35 -12.87
C PRO A 265 -19.87 9.20 -12.80
N ASP A 266 -18.77 8.69 -13.37
CA ASP A 266 -17.50 9.40 -13.48
C ASP A 266 -17.62 10.58 -14.47
N LEU A 267 -18.41 11.59 -14.11
CA LEU A 267 -18.48 12.84 -14.84
C LEU A 267 -17.20 13.63 -14.56
N PRO A 268 -16.55 14.23 -15.58
CA PRO A 268 -15.47 15.15 -15.33
C PRO A 268 -15.98 16.25 -14.39
N THR A 269 -15.19 16.57 -13.36
CA THR A 269 -15.50 17.69 -12.46
C THR A 269 -15.41 18.97 -13.29
N GLU A 270 -16.51 19.37 -13.93
CA GLU A 270 -16.62 20.66 -14.56
C GLU A 270 -16.55 21.69 -13.44
N ILE A 271 -15.37 22.27 -13.22
CA ILE A 271 -15.25 23.46 -12.39
C ILE A 271 -16.05 24.52 -13.15
N PRO A 272 -17.23 24.96 -12.65
CA PRO A 272 -18.02 25.92 -13.40
C PRO A 272 -17.15 27.17 -13.63
N PRO A 273 -17.07 27.67 -14.87
CA PRO A 273 -16.24 28.82 -15.17
C PRO A 273 -16.60 29.96 -14.24
N ARG A 274 -15.57 30.65 -13.72
CA ARG A 274 -15.73 31.74 -12.77
C ARG A 274 -16.73 32.75 -13.37
N PRO A 275 -17.95 32.94 -12.80
CA PRO A 275 -18.94 33.78 -13.44
C PRO A 275 -18.46 35.24 -13.46
N ASN A 276 -18.90 35.99 -14.47
CA ASN A 276 -18.53 37.39 -14.69
C ASN A 276 -18.78 38.27 -13.44
N LEU A 277 -18.01 39.36 -13.32
CA LEU A 277 -18.06 40.28 -12.17
C LEU A 277 -19.49 40.79 -11.88
N LEU A 278 -20.23 41.17 -12.93
CA LEU A 278 -21.63 41.61 -12.84
C LEU A 278 -22.54 40.54 -12.22
N TYR A 279 -22.39 39.27 -12.63
CA TYR A 279 -23.16 38.16 -12.07
C TYR A 279 -22.83 37.95 -10.59
N ARG A 280 -21.57 38.14 -10.18
CA ARG A 280 -21.15 38.04 -8.77
C ARG A 280 -21.72 39.15 -7.91
N ILE A 281 -21.71 40.38 -8.43
CA ILE A 281 -22.30 41.55 -7.77
C ILE A 281 -23.81 41.36 -7.65
N TYR A 282 -24.47 40.96 -8.75
CA TYR A 282 -25.89 40.63 -8.76
C TYR A 282 -26.22 39.52 -7.78
N ARG A 283 -25.45 38.43 -7.73
CA ARG A 283 -25.66 37.31 -6.79
C ARG A 283 -25.46 37.75 -5.34
N ARG A 284 -24.46 38.60 -5.05
CA ARG A 284 -24.27 39.17 -3.71
C ARG A 284 -25.44 40.07 -3.30
N LEU A 285 -25.90 40.93 -4.20
CA LEU A 285 -27.07 41.77 -3.96
C LEU A 285 -28.30 40.89 -3.78
N ASN A 286 -28.55 39.94 -4.67
CA ASN A 286 -29.67 39.01 -4.56
C ASN A 286 -29.63 38.22 -3.25
N ASN A 287 -28.46 37.75 -2.81
CA ASN A 287 -28.33 37.06 -1.52
C ASN A 287 -28.46 38.01 -0.31
N TYR A 288 -28.21 39.31 -0.47
CA TYR A 288 -28.43 40.31 0.58
C TYR A 288 -29.92 40.64 0.74
N TRP A 289 -30.63 40.79 -0.38
CA TRP A 289 -32.06 41.13 -0.42
C TRP A 289 -32.96 39.89 -0.23
N ASN A 290 -32.52 38.74 -0.73
CA ASN A 290 -33.14 37.43 -0.62
C ASN A 290 -32.08 36.44 -0.09
N PRO A 291 -31.77 36.45 1.22
CA PRO A 291 -30.90 35.43 1.78
C PRO A 291 -31.45 34.05 1.40
N PRO A 292 -30.60 33.13 0.93
CA PRO A 292 -31.04 31.76 0.68
C PRO A 292 -31.67 31.27 1.98
N ILE A 293 -32.90 30.76 1.87
CA ILE A 293 -33.55 30.10 2.98
C ILE A 293 -32.60 28.98 3.39
N GLU A 294 -32.13 29.03 4.63
CA GLU A 294 -31.33 27.98 5.22
C GLU A 294 -32.24 26.75 5.23
N GLU A 295 -32.12 25.89 4.22
CA GLU A 295 -32.84 24.63 4.20
C GLU A 295 -32.43 23.91 5.48
N LEU A 296 -33.40 23.69 6.36
CA LEU A 296 -33.19 22.86 7.54
C LEU A 296 -32.49 21.60 7.06
N PRO A 297 -31.35 21.20 7.68
CA PRO A 297 -30.64 20.01 7.27
C PRO A 297 -31.66 18.88 7.23
N LYS A 298 -31.93 18.34 6.03
CA LYS A 298 -32.77 17.16 5.89
C LYS A 298 -32.17 16.13 6.83
N GLU A 299 -32.95 15.68 7.81
CA GLU A 299 -32.51 14.59 8.67
C GLU A 299 -32.13 13.43 7.73
N PRO A 300 -30.87 12.96 7.80
CA PRO A 300 -30.44 11.86 6.94
C PRO A 300 -31.39 10.69 7.21
N GLU A 301 -31.87 10.04 6.14
CA GLU A 301 -32.67 8.82 6.29
C GLU A 301 -31.90 7.84 7.19
N PRO A 302 -32.57 7.19 8.15
CA PRO A 302 -31.89 6.31 9.09
C PRO A 302 -31.18 5.18 8.34
N GLU A 303 -29.86 5.10 8.50
CA GLU A 303 -29.04 4.03 7.93
C GLU A 303 -29.57 2.67 8.42
N ARG A 304 -29.89 1.77 7.49
CA ARG A 304 -30.44 0.44 7.82
C ARG A 304 -29.30 -0.55 7.96
N TRP A 305 -28.92 -0.84 9.21
CA TRP A 305 -27.88 -1.80 9.54
C TRP A 305 -28.43 -3.22 9.59
N GLU A 306 -27.75 -4.13 8.90
CA GLU A 306 -27.98 -5.58 9.01
C GLU A 306 -26.96 -6.17 9.98
N SER A 307 -27.43 -6.86 11.01
CA SER A 307 -26.57 -7.46 12.04
C SER A 307 -26.48 -8.97 11.88
N LYS A 308 -25.26 -9.50 12.02
CA LYS A 308 -24.93 -10.92 11.91
C LYS A 308 -23.87 -11.28 12.95
N ASP A 309 -24.19 -12.26 13.79
CA ASP A 309 -23.18 -12.86 14.67
C ASP A 309 -22.32 -13.83 13.87
N ILE A 310 -21.00 -13.72 14.04
CA ILE A 310 -20.02 -14.47 13.27
C ILE A 310 -19.08 -15.24 14.20
N SER A 311 -18.71 -16.43 13.77
CA SER A 311 -17.67 -17.25 14.38
C SER A 311 -16.76 -17.71 13.25
N THR A 312 -15.55 -17.16 13.19
CA THR A 312 -14.64 -17.35 12.04
C THR A 312 -13.22 -17.54 12.52
N LEU A 313 -12.39 -18.17 11.69
CA LEU A 313 -10.96 -18.33 11.98
C LEU A 313 -10.18 -17.03 11.73
N GLU A 314 -10.53 -16.31 10.67
CA GLU A 314 -10.03 -14.96 10.39
C GLU A 314 -11.13 -14.13 9.70
N LEU A 315 -11.25 -12.88 10.12
CA LEU A 315 -12.06 -11.84 9.51
C LEU A 315 -11.14 -10.86 8.81
N THR A 316 -11.43 -10.56 7.55
CA THR A 316 -10.69 -9.58 6.75
C THR A 316 -11.66 -8.58 6.14
N VAL A 317 -11.46 -7.29 6.41
CA VAL A 317 -12.17 -6.19 5.73
C VAL A 317 -11.20 -5.58 4.74
N SER A 318 -11.55 -5.57 3.46
CA SER A 318 -10.63 -5.22 2.38
C SER A 318 -11.23 -4.27 1.35
N THR A 319 -10.39 -3.41 0.78
CA THR A 319 -10.74 -2.62 -0.40
C THR A 319 -10.53 -3.42 -1.68
N HIS A 320 -11.08 -2.90 -2.77
CA HIS A 320 -10.79 -3.42 -4.10
C HIS A 320 -9.54 -2.82 -4.76
N ASN A 321 -8.65 -2.18 -3.98
CA ASN A 321 -7.46 -1.51 -4.50
C ASN A 321 -6.45 -2.47 -5.15
N LYS A 322 -6.62 -3.79 -5.03
CA LYS A 322 -5.83 -4.78 -5.78
C LYS A 322 -5.91 -4.54 -7.30
N ASN A 323 -7.09 -4.18 -7.80
CA ASN A 323 -7.30 -3.70 -9.17
C ASN A 323 -8.16 -2.42 -9.14
N PRO A 324 -7.53 -1.24 -9.09
CA PRO A 324 -8.24 0.03 -9.01
C PRO A 324 -8.82 0.48 -10.36
N VAL A 325 -8.40 -0.13 -11.48
CA VAL A 325 -8.85 0.21 -12.83
C VAL A 325 -10.18 -0.48 -13.17
N LYS A 326 -10.51 -1.57 -12.48
CA LYS A 326 -11.76 -2.32 -12.67
C LYS A 326 -12.97 -1.42 -12.40
N ARG A 327 -13.81 -1.25 -13.43
CA ARG A 327 -15.10 -0.56 -13.30
C ARG A 327 -16.06 -1.44 -12.50
N ARG A 328 -16.74 -0.83 -11.54
CA ARG A 328 -17.74 -1.46 -10.66
C ARG A 328 -19.00 -0.62 -10.70
N GLU A 329 -20.14 -1.27 -10.51
CA GLU A 329 -21.45 -0.61 -10.42
C GLU A 329 -21.63 0.05 -9.05
N ASP A 330 -21.12 -0.58 -7.99
CA ASP A 330 -21.20 -0.09 -6.63
C ASP A 330 -19.82 0.27 -6.06
N ASP A 331 -19.80 1.24 -5.15
CA ASP A 331 -18.67 1.54 -4.29
C ASP A 331 -18.84 0.73 -2.99
N SER A 332 -18.09 -0.35 -2.87
CA SER A 332 -18.13 -1.30 -1.76
C SER A 332 -16.72 -1.71 -1.28
N MET A 333 -16.65 -2.16 -0.03
CA MET A 333 -15.56 -2.93 0.54
C MET A 333 -16.00 -4.39 0.69
N VAL A 334 -15.05 -5.31 0.68
CA VAL A 334 -15.30 -6.75 0.81
C VAL A 334 -14.93 -7.19 2.21
N ILE A 335 -15.91 -7.74 2.91
CA ILE A 335 -15.74 -8.43 4.19
C ILE A 335 -15.66 -9.91 3.90
N THR A 336 -14.48 -10.49 4.10
CA THR A 336 -14.22 -11.93 3.96
C THR A 336 -14.21 -12.57 5.35
N LEU A 337 -15.03 -13.60 5.49
CA LEU A 337 -15.17 -14.43 6.68
C LEU A 337 -14.66 -15.83 6.35
N ASP A 338 -13.50 -16.20 6.89
CA ASP A 338 -12.94 -17.53 6.68
C ASP A 338 -13.69 -18.59 7.48
N SER A 339 -13.94 -19.73 6.83
CA SER A 339 -14.61 -20.88 7.44
C SER A 339 -13.84 -21.43 8.65
N ASP A 340 -14.59 -21.91 9.64
CA ASP A 340 -14.09 -22.63 10.81
C ASP A 340 -13.84 -24.13 10.54
N SER A 341 -14.27 -24.64 9.38
CA SER A 341 -14.22 -26.06 9.02
C SER A 341 -12.87 -26.54 8.46
N LEU A 342 -11.85 -25.68 8.44
CA LEU A 342 -10.55 -26.03 7.87
C LEU A 342 -9.88 -27.17 8.66
N THR A 343 -9.11 -28.00 7.96
CA THR A 343 -8.20 -28.95 8.63
C THR A 343 -6.87 -28.29 8.98
N VAL A 344 -6.12 -28.83 9.95
CA VAL A 344 -4.78 -28.31 10.30
C VAL A 344 -3.84 -28.29 9.09
N GLY A 345 -3.91 -29.29 8.22
CA GLY A 345 -3.10 -29.34 6.99
C GLY A 345 -3.45 -28.22 6.00
N GLN A 346 -4.74 -27.93 5.84
CA GLN A 346 -5.20 -26.79 5.02
C GLN A 346 -4.82 -25.46 5.67
N PHE A 347 -4.98 -25.31 6.99
CA PHE A 347 -4.56 -24.10 7.72
C PHE A 347 -3.07 -23.79 7.52
N ILE A 348 -2.19 -24.79 7.56
CA ILE A 348 -0.75 -24.56 7.30
C ILE A 348 -0.52 -24.17 5.84
N THR A 349 -1.20 -24.81 4.90
CA THR A 349 -1.02 -24.57 3.46
C THR A 349 -1.54 -23.19 3.06
N GLU A 350 -2.78 -22.88 3.41
CA GLU A 350 -3.40 -21.58 3.16
C GLU A 350 -2.71 -20.47 3.95
N GLY A 351 -2.30 -20.73 5.19
CA GLY A 351 -1.50 -19.79 5.98
C GLY A 351 -0.19 -19.39 5.30
N THR A 352 0.51 -20.34 4.67
CA THR A 352 1.72 -19.99 3.91
C THR A 352 1.45 -19.13 2.68
N LYS A 353 0.29 -19.30 2.03
CA LYS A 353 -0.12 -18.44 0.91
C LYS A 353 -0.50 -17.04 1.40
N LYS A 354 -1.29 -16.96 2.48
CA LYS A 354 -1.71 -15.69 3.10
C LYS A 354 -0.55 -14.85 3.61
N VAL A 355 0.57 -15.45 4.03
CA VAL A 355 1.77 -14.68 4.39
C VAL A 355 2.40 -13.97 3.19
N LEU A 356 2.27 -14.53 1.98
CA LEU A 356 2.73 -13.88 0.75
C LEU A 356 1.70 -12.87 0.22
N ASN A 357 0.42 -13.25 0.27
CA ASN A 357 -0.71 -12.45 -0.16
C ASN A 357 -1.77 -12.39 0.96
N PRO A 358 -1.69 -11.41 1.88
CA PRO A 358 -2.59 -11.30 3.04
C PRO A 358 -4.08 -11.32 2.72
N MET A 359 -4.45 -10.78 1.55
CA MET A 359 -5.83 -10.57 1.11
C MET A 359 -6.29 -11.64 0.11
N GLU A 360 -5.60 -12.79 0.04
CA GLU A 360 -6.02 -13.92 -0.78
C GLU A 360 -7.14 -14.69 -0.06
N ASN A 361 -8.25 -14.89 -0.77
CA ASN A 361 -9.43 -15.55 -0.23
C ASN A 361 -9.25 -17.08 -0.24
N ILE A 362 -9.73 -17.73 0.81
CA ILE A 362 -9.83 -19.20 0.87
C ILE A 362 -11.08 -19.63 0.09
N GLU A 363 -11.04 -20.78 -0.58
CA GLU A 363 -12.13 -21.28 -1.43
C GLU A 363 -13.50 -21.36 -0.72
N ASP A 364 -13.49 -21.71 0.58
CA ASP A 364 -14.71 -21.86 1.39
C ASP A 364 -15.09 -20.57 2.17
N ALA A 365 -14.46 -19.43 1.89
CA ALA A 365 -14.73 -18.19 2.62
C ALA A 365 -16.02 -17.50 2.14
N SER A 366 -16.82 -17.01 3.07
CA SER A 366 -18.00 -16.20 2.74
C SER A 366 -17.61 -14.74 2.57
N GLN A 367 -18.10 -14.11 1.49
CA GLN A 367 -17.81 -12.72 1.16
C GLN A 367 -19.09 -11.89 1.19
N ILE A 368 -19.00 -10.72 1.80
CA ILE A 368 -20.09 -9.75 1.90
C ILE A 368 -19.56 -8.42 1.38
N GLU A 369 -20.27 -7.82 0.43
CA GLU A 369 -20.00 -6.46 -0.02
C GLU A 369 -20.78 -5.46 0.83
N ALA A 370 -20.09 -4.45 1.35
CA ALA A 370 -20.67 -3.46 2.23
C ALA A 370 -20.06 -2.08 1.97
N SER A 371 -20.77 -1.00 2.30
CA SER A 371 -20.22 0.37 2.26
C SER A 371 -19.62 0.78 3.61
N ALA A 372 -20.23 0.32 4.70
CA ALA A 372 -19.75 0.48 6.08
C ALA A 372 -20.00 -0.80 6.88
N ALA A 373 -19.20 -1.00 7.93
CA ALA A 373 -19.30 -2.13 8.84
C ALA A 373 -18.92 -1.71 10.26
N SER A 374 -19.69 -2.14 11.25
CA SER A 374 -19.37 -2.04 12.67
C SER A 374 -19.00 -3.42 13.19
N LEU A 375 -17.79 -3.54 13.70
CA LEU A 375 -17.26 -4.75 14.32
C LEU A 375 -17.34 -4.57 15.84
N ASN A 376 -18.20 -5.36 16.48
CA ASN A 376 -18.32 -5.39 17.93
C ASN A 376 -17.60 -6.63 18.46
N LEU A 377 -16.52 -6.41 19.19
CA LEU A 377 -15.71 -7.47 19.78
C LEU A 377 -16.09 -7.72 21.25
N PRO A 378 -15.89 -8.94 21.78
CA PRO A 378 -16.04 -9.21 23.21
C PRO A 378 -14.98 -8.44 24.03
N GLU A 379 -15.36 -7.94 25.21
CA GLU A 379 -14.52 -7.05 26.04
C GLU A 379 -13.22 -7.70 26.56
N GLU A 380 -13.19 -9.03 26.72
CA GLU A 380 -12.01 -9.77 27.18
C GLU A 380 -11.44 -10.65 26.06
N GLY A 381 -10.12 -10.55 25.82
CA GLY A 381 -9.40 -11.48 24.93
C GLY A 381 -9.49 -11.19 23.43
N ALA A 382 -9.92 -10.00 23.03
CA ALA A 382 -10.04 -9.57 21.62
C ALA A 382 -8.74 -9.65 20.81
N GLY A 383 -7.57 -9.64 21.46
CA GLY A 383 -6.27 -9.73 20.80
C GLY A 383 -5.90 -8.41 20.14
N PHE A 384 -5.44 -8.48 18.89
CA PHE A 384 -4.98 -7.31 18.15
C PHE A 384 -5.44 -7.37 16.69
N TYR A 385 -5.63 -6.22 16.08
CA TYR A 385 -5.86 -6.05 14.64
C TYR A 385 -4.54 -5.88 13.89
N ASP A 386 -4.53 -6.29 12.63
CA ASP A 386 -3.51 -5.88 11.67
C ASP A 386 -4.18 -4.95 10.63
N ILE A 387 -3.72 -3.71 10.57
CA ILE A 387 -4.19 -2.71 9.61
C ILE A 387 -3.01 -2.39 8.69
N ASP A 388 -3.08 -2.78 7.42
CA ASP A 388 -2.02 -2.59 6.42
C ASP A 388 -0.59 -3.01 6.87
N ASN A 389 -0.47 -4.11 7.62
CA ASN A 389 0.76 -4.67 8.23
C ASN A 389 1.28 -3.92 9.48
N GLU A 390 0.43 -3.13 10.14
CA GLU A 390 0.70 -2.56 11.47
C GLU A 390 -0.23 -3.14 12.53
N GLU A 391 0.30 -3.38 13.73
CA GLU A 391 -0.46 -3.98 14.83
C GLU A 391 -1.20 -2.91 15.64
N TYR A 392 -2.50 -3.08 15.82
CA TYR A 392 -3.36 -2.22 16.63
C TYR A 392 -4.08 -3.04 17.70
N GLU A 393 -4.37 -2.47 18.86
CA GLU A 393 -5.16 -3.15 19.89
C GLU A 393 -6.59 -3.40 19.38
N ALA A 394 -7.10 -4.62 19.58
CA ALA A 394 -8.42 -4.97 19.07
C ALA A 394 -9.51 -4.40 19.99
N MET A 395 -10.40 -3.60 19.41
CA MET A 395 -11.52 -2.97 20.09
C MET A 395 -12.69 -2.82 19.13
N SER A 396 -13.88 -2.50 19.62
CA SER A 396 -15.02 -2.26 18.73
C SER A 396 -14.72 -1.07 17.82
N VAL A 397 -14.91 -1.27 16.51
CA VAL A 397 -14.56 -0.30 15.47
C VAL A 397 -15.64 -0.20 14.41
N GLU A 398 -15.86 1.01 13.93
CA GLU A 398 -16.65 1.30 12.74
C GLU A 398 -15.72 1.54 11.56
N VAL A 399 -15.89 0.76 10.50
CA VAL A 399 -15.15 0.82 9.25
C VAL A 399 -16.06 1.40 8.18
N ARG A 400 -15.65 2.52 7.56
CA ARG A 400 -16.38 3.16 6.45
C ARG A 400 -15.49 3.27 5.22
N LEU A 401 -16.04 2.96 4.04
CA LEU A 401 -15.34 3.18 2.78
C LEU A 401 -15.43 4.66 2.37
N LEU A 402 -14.28 5.23 2.02
CA LEU A 402 -14.14 6.53 1.38
C LEU A 402 -13.74 6.32 -0.08
N PRO A 403 -14.71 6.27 -1.01
CA PRO A 403 -14.43 5.95 -2.41
C PRO A 403 -13.64 7.06 -3.08
N ARG A 404 -12.62 6.68 -3.87
CA ARG A 404 -11.81 7.56 -4.74
C ARG A 404 -11.23 8.79 -4.00
N LYS A 405 -10.96 8.66 -2.69
CA LYS A 405 -10.55 9.76 -1.82
C LYS A 405 -9.14 10.27 -2.15
N LEU A 406 -8.24 9.38 -2.54
CA LEU A 406 -6.83 9.71 -2.83
C LEU A 406 -6.49 9.41 -4.29
N ARG A 407 -5.46 10.08 -4.81
CA ARG A 407 -4.92 9.83 -6.16
C ARG A 407 -3.48 9.36 -6.06
N PHE A 408 -3.17 8.23 -6.68
CA PHE A 408 -1.83 7.68 -6.69
C PHE A 408 -1.24 7.65 -8.09
N PHE A 409 0.08 7.85 -8.21
CA PHE A 409 0.76 7.62 -9.48
C PHE A 409 0.80 6.13 -9.81
N CYS A 410 0.53 5.81 -11.06
CA CYS A 410 0.47 4.46 -11.59
C CYS A 410 1.28 4.37 -12.89
N SER A 411 1.87 3.22 -13.16
CA SER A 411 2.49 2.95 -14.46
C SER A 411 1.41 2.76 -15.53
N ALA A 412 1.57 3.42 -16.67
CA ALA A 412 0.71 3.26 -17.85
C ALA A 412 0.55 1.79 -18.24
N GLU A 413 1.67 1.08 -18.33
CA GLU A 413 1.71 -0.34 -18.67
C GLU A 413 0.94 -1.19 -17.65
N ARG A 414 1.07 -0.87 -16.35
CA ARG A 414 0.36 -1.59 -15.30
C ARG A 414 -1.15 -1.32 -15.36
N ARG A 415 -1.53 -0.07 -15.61
CA ARG A 415 -2.93 0.33 -15.79
C ARG A 415 -3.57 -0.42 -16.96
N GLU A 416 -2.86 -0.56 -18.07
CA GLU A 416 -3.32 -1.35 -19.24
C GLU A 416 -3.45 -2.84 -18.91
N GLN A 417 -2.45 -3.44 -18.24
CA GLN A 417 -2.51 -4.84 -17.79
C GLN A 417 -3.74 -5.11 -16.91
N LEU A 418 -4.02 -4.20 -15.97
CA LEU A 418 -5.15 -4.32 -15.06
C LEU A 418 -6.51 -4.07 -15.73
N ALA A 419 -6.52 -3.26 -16.81
CA ALA A 419 -7.71 -3.07 -17.65
C ALA A 419 -8.01 -4.30 -18.52
N GLN A 420 -7.00 -5.01 -19.00
CA GLN A 420 -7.16 -6.24 -19.79
C GLN A 420 -7.54 -7.46 -18.94
N ALA A 421 -7.18 -7.47 -17.66
CA ALA A 421 -7.52 -8.54 -16.71
C ALA A 421 -8.97 -8.44 -16.16
N GLN A 422 -9.84 -7.64 -16.78
CA GLN A 422 -11.22 -7.39 -16.32
C GLN A 422 -12.19 -8.50 -16.64
#